data_AF-A0A6N8YA81-F1
#
_entry.id   AF-A0A6N8YA81-F1
#
_cell.length_a   1.000
_cell.length_b   1.000
_cell.length_c   1.000
_cell.angle_alpha   90.00
_cell.angle_beta   90.00
_cell.angle_gamma   90.00
#
_symmetry.space_group_name_H-M   'P 1'
#
loop_
_entity.id
_entity.type
_entity.pdbx_description
1 polymer ?
#
loop_
_entity_poly.entity_id
_entity_poly.type
_entity_poly.pdbx_seq_one_letter_code
_entity_poly.pdbx_strand_id
1 'polypeptide(L)'
;MSDKLRYAEDRVVIAEPLTDILSGWADELRYEDLPDEVVTAVKRTCLDFVVIALAGASGRGAGDSSAEGLAPVIAFARSHPGSATVVGSSFSALPQYAALANGAFAHALNLMDVHRWSAPTHLGPTVYGAAFAAAQVAPIGFEDFATGVAVGFEAIGKLGMALNPGHGVVDSTQANSVGAALQTAKILGLTRSQMADSLGIATFMACGGTVSLELLSPGYWCRPLLSGWQASVGLSAAMLAAEGLRGSPRIIEAPYGFLNAESVDPDPAALHRLGEPFEVTRTGLKVYPTTRYLHAEIEAMLGLTAEHDLAPEAVTEILVEKPRALYEVTASKDRRDPRVAEVARLSTYYIVAAALARRGLWLDALEPQALDDPRIRATMAKVVCRPDAALDALFPEALGARVTVQLDDGRRLSREVLYPKGEPERPLGDDELMAKYEALYDYCMAESMPRARFDEIIGRALALEDEPDIGEFFRLTSSAG
;
A
#
# COMPACT_ATOMS: atom_id res chain seq x y z
N MET A 1 35.27 -24.87 2.24
CA MET A 1 34.18 -24.45 3.16
C MET A 1 34.61 -23.16 3.87
N SER A 2 35.01 -22.14 3.10
CA SER A 2 36.05 -21.19 3.54
C SER A 2 35.89 -19.75 3.06
N ASP A 3 34.70 -19.31 2.63
CA ASP A 3 34.42 -17.87 2.43
C ASP A 3 33.02 -17.50 2.93
N LYS A 4 32.03 -18.40 2.82
CA LYS A 4 30.68 -18.19 3.38
C LYS A 4 30.63 -18.01 4.90
N LEU A 5 31.61 -18.50 5.65
CA LEU A 5 31.66 -18.35 7.11
C LEU A 5 32.28 -17.02 7.56
N ARG A 6 33.10 -16.36 6.73
CA ARG A 6 33.60 -15.01 7.02
C ARG A 6 32.49 -13.95 6.95
N TYR A 7 31.47 -14.17 6.10
CA TYR A 7 30.27 -13.33 6.00
C TYR A 7 29.38 -13.31 7.26
N ALA A 8 29.65 -14.13 8.28
CA ALA A 8 28.94 -14.06 9.55
C ALA A 8 29.56 -13.07 10.55
N GLU A 9 30.83 -12.69 10.40
CA GLU A 9 31.54 -11.87 11.40
C GLU A 9 31.11 -10.40 11.38
N ASP A 10 30.59 -9.89 10.24
CA ASP A 10 30.14 -8.51 10.08
C ASP A 10 28.63 -8.30 10.31
N ARG A 11 27.90 -9.33 10.76
CA ARG A 11 26.43 -9.27 10.92
C ARG A 11 26.00 -8.88 12.32
N VAL A 12 24.86 -8.20 12.41
CA VAL A 12 24.28 -7.78 13.69
C VAL A 12 23.79 -9.01 14.45
N VAL A 13 24.36 -9.25 15.63
CA VAL A 13 23.90 -10.30 16.54
C VAL A 13 22.70 -9.77 17.31
N ILE A 14 21.53 -10.34 17.02
CA ILE A 14 20.28 -10.08 17.73
C ILE A 14 20.06 -11.26 18.69
N ALA A 15 20.07 -10.98 19.99
CA ALA A 15 19.98 -12.02 21.03
C ALA A 15 18.52 -12.32 21.45
N GLU A 16 17.64 -11.35 21.19
CA GLU A 16 16.23 -11.36 21.51
C GLU A 16 15.48 -12.38 20.64
N PRO A 17 14.54 -13.16 21.21
CA PRO A 17 13.81 -14.18 20.48
C PRO A 17 12.64 -13.56 19.69
N LEU A 18 12.94 -12.70 18.71
CA LEU A 18 11.95 -11.89 17.98
C LEU A 18 10.84 -12.72 17.32
N THR A 19 11.18 -13.89 16.77
CA THR A 19 10.20 -14.81 16.19
C THR A 19 9.19 -15.30 17.24
N ASP A 20 9.65 -15.58 18.46
CA ASP A 20 8.79 -16.00 19.58
C ASP A 20 7.98 -14.83 20.15
N ILE A 21 8.54 -13.61 20.18
CA ILE A 21 7.84 -12.39 20.59
C ILE A 21 6.64 -12.12 19.66
N LEU A 22 6.87 -12.14 18.34
CA LEU A 22 5.81 -11.92 17.35
C LEU A 22 4.72 -12.99 17.41
N SER A 23 5.12 -14.27 17.40
CA SER A 23 4.16 -15.38 17.43
C SER A 23 3.41 -15.46 18.76
N GLY A 24 4.08 -15.18 19.88
CA GLY A 24 3.45 -15.11 21.20
C GLY A 24 2.43 -13.99 21.32
N TRP A 25 2.78 -12.77 20.88
CA TRP A 25 1.86 -11.64 20.89
C TRP A 25 0.62 -11.90 20.01
N ALA A 26 0.81 -12.45 18.81
CA ALA A 26 -0.30 -12.78 17.92
C ALA A 26 -1.22 -13.89 18.48
N ASP A 27 -0.65 -14.90 19.13
CA ASP A 27 -1.40 -15.98 19.80
C ASP A 27 -2.26 -15.42 20.94
N GLU A 28 -1.68 -14.54 21.77
CA GLU A 28 -2.29 -13.98 22.97
C GLU A 28 -3.34 -12.89 22.69
N LEU A 29 -3.17 -12.10 21.62
CA LEU A 29 -4.06 -10.98 21.29
C LEU A 29 -5.49 -11.46 21.03
N ARG A 30 -6.46 -10.85 21.70
CA ARG A 30 -7.89 -11.09 21.48
C ARG A 30 -8.59 -9.87 20.92
N TYR A 31 -9.82 -10.07 20.44
CA TYR A 31 -10.65 -8.97 19.95
C TYR A 31 -10.93 -7.94 21.04
N GLU A 32 -11.15 -8.38 22.29
CA GLU A 32 -11.42 -7.49 23.42
C GLU A 32 -10.21 -6.63 23.82
N ASP A 33 -9.01 -7.00 23.36
CA ASP A 33 -7.79 -6.21 23.57
C ASP A 33 -7.64 -5.09 22.53
N LEU A 34 -8.47 -5.06 21.48
CA LEU A 34 -8.43 -4.04 20.44
C LEU A 34 -9.19 -2.78 20.91
N PRO A 35 -8.52 -1.62 21.02
CA PRO A 35 -9.20 -0.35 21.25
C PRO A 35 -10.20 -0.02 20.13
N ASP A 36 -11.25 0.74 20.44
CA ASP A 36 -12.28 1.15 19.47
C ASP A 36 -11.69 1.83 18.22
N GLU A 37 -10.61 2.60 18.39
CA GLU A 37 -9.91 3.26 17.27
C GLU A 37 -9.23 2.25 16.33
N VAL A 38 -8.78 1.11 16.84
CA VAL A 38 -8.20 0.02 16.05
C VAL A 38 -9.30 -0.68 15.26
N VAL A 39 -10.42 -1.01 15.90
CA VAL A 39 -11.58 -1.60 15.22
C VAL A 39 -12.10 -0.66 14.12
N THR A 40 -12.18 0.64 14.41
CA THR A 40 -12.55 1.67 13.42
C THR A 40 -11.56 1.74 12.26
N ALA A 41 -10.26 1.70 12.53
CA ALA A 41 -9.22 1.73 11.50
C ALA A 41 -9.24 0.46 10.62
N VAL A 42 -9.50 -0.72 11.21
CA VAL A 42 -9.71 -1.97 10.48
C VAL A 42 -10.90 -1.83 9.53
N LYS A 43 -12.07 -1.39 10.02
CA LYS A 43 -13.25 -1.20 9.16
C LYS A 43 -12.99 -0.22 8.01
N ARG A 44 -12.36 0.93 8.30
CA ARG A 44 -12.06 1.96 7.29
C ARG A 44 -11.08 1.47 6.22
N THR A 45 -9.99 0.84 6.63
CA THR A 45 -8.99 0.32 5.68
C THR A 45 -9.51 -0.90 4.90
N CYS A 46 -10.40 -1.69 5.50
CA CYS A 46 -11.11 -2.78 4.83
C CYS A 46 -12.05 -2.25 3.73
N LEU A 47 -12.86 -1.25 4.06
CA LEU A 47 -13.73 -0.57 3.08
C LEU A 47 -12.90 0.03 1.94
N ASP A 48 -11.80 0.71 2.25
CA ASP A 48 -10.89 1.26 1.24
C ASP A 48 -10.37 0.16 0.31
N PHE A 49 -9.88 -0.96 0.86
CA PHE A 49 -9.42 -2.11 0.09
C PHE A 49 -10.50 -2.66 -0.85
N VAL A 50 -11.72 -2.91 -0.35
CA VAL A 50 -12.81 -3.48 -1.15
C VAL A 50 -13.11 -2.59 -2.35
N VAL A 51 -13.22 -1.28 -2.14
CA VAL A 51 -13.55 -0.32 -3.21
C VAL A 51 -12.42 -0.19 -4.22
N ILE A 52 -11.17 -0.04 -3.78
CA ILE A 52 -10.04 0.10 -4.71
C ILE A 52 -9.76 -1.21 -5.46
N ALA A 53 -10.01 -2.38 -4.86
CA ALA A 53 -9.88 -3.67 -5.52
C ALA A 53 -10.96 -3.84 -6.60
N LEU A 54 -12.20 -3.46 -6.33
CA LEU A 54 -13.28 -3.45 -7.34
C LEU A 54 -12.96 -2.49 -8.48
N ALA A 55 -12.51 -1.28 -8.16
CA ALA A 55 -12.11 -0.29 -9.16
C ALA A 55 -10.91 -0.79 -10.00
N GLY A 56 -9.90 -1.41 -9.35
CA GLY A 56 -8.76 -2.03 -10.04
C GLY A 56 -9.17 -3.20 -10.94
N ALA A 57 -10.09 -4.04 -10.50
CA ALA A 57 -10.61 -5.18 -11.27
C ALA A 57 -11.36 -4.76 -12.53
N SER A 58 -11.92 -3.54 -12.57
CA SER A 58 -12.53 -2.98 -13.78
C SER A 58 -11.52 -2.73 -14.91
N GLY A 59 -10.23 -2.59 -14.58
CA GLY A 59 -9.15 -2.23 -15.50
C GLY A 59 -9.14 -0.75 -15.92
N ARG A 60 -10.20 0.03 -15.65
CA ARG A 60 -10.30 1.45 -16.03
C ARG A 60 -9.52 2.35 -15.07
N GLY A 61 -8.84 3.38 -15.61
CA GLY A 61 -8.03 4.32 -14.82
C GLY A 61 -6.69 3.76 -14.35
N ALA A 62 -6.42 2.50 -14.65
CA ALA A 62 -5.22 1.81 -14.24
C ALA A 62 -3.99 2.26 -15.07
N GLY A 63 -4.22 2.81 -16.27
CA GLY A 63 -3.18 3.19 -17.22
C GLY A 63 -2.66 2.00 -18.01
N ASP A 64 -1.72 2.26 -18.92
CA ASP A 64 -1.17 1.25 -19.82
C ASP A 64 -0.53 0.08 -19.05
N SER A 65 0.13 0.36 -17.90
CA SER A 65 0.77 -0.73 -17.12
C SER A 65 -0.16 -1.64 -16.40
N SER A 66 -1.27 -1.11 -15.93
CA SER A 66 -2.11 -1.83 -15.01
C SER A 66 -3.21 -2.54 -15.78
N ALA A 67 -3.72 -2.00 -16.89
CA ALA A 67 -4.63 -2.74 -17.75
C ALA A 67 -3.92 -3.91 -18.45
N GLU A 68 -2.72 -3.68 -19.02
CA GLU A 68 -1.93 -4.75 -19.64
C GLU A 68 -1.27 -5.68 -18.61
N GLY A 69 -0.91 -5.17 -17.42
CA GLY A 69 -0.30 -5.94 -16.34
C GLY A 69 -1.27 -6.81 -15.54
N LEU A 70 -2.53 -6.38 -15.39
CA LEU A 70 -3.55 -7.17 -14.70
C LEU A 70 -4.06 -8.34 -15.54
N ALA A 71 -4.06 -8.23 -16.88
CA ALA A 71 -4.54 -9.32 -17.74
C ALA A 71 -3.76 -10.65 -17.53
N PRO A 72 -2.40 -10.67 -17.48
CA PRO A 72 -1.64 -11.85 -17.08
C PRO A 72 -1.96 -12.36 -15.68
N VAL A 73 -2.16 -11.46 -14.71
CA VAL A 73 -2.53 -11.82 -13.33
C VAL A 73 -3.90 -12.53 -13.29
N ILE A 74 -4.89 -11.96 -13.97
CA ILE A 74 -6.24 -12.53 -14.12
C ILE A 74 -6.18 -13.89 -14.79
N ALA A 75 -5.42 -14.01 -15.89
CA ALA A 75 -5.27 -15.26 -16.63
C ALA A 75 -4.61 -16.34 -15.75
N PHE A 76 -3.58 -15.98 -15.00
CA PHE A 76 -2.89 -16.87 -14.09
C PHE A 76 -3.79 -17.34 -12.94
N ALA A 77 -4.57 -16.44 -12.32
CA ALA A 77 -5.53 -16.85 -11.30
C ALA A 77 -6.63 -17.77 -11.88
N ARG A 78 -7.15 -17.44 -13.06
CA ARG A 78 -8.18 -18.23 -13.75
C ARG A 78 -7.72 -19.64 -14.11
N SER A 79 -6.44 -19.83 -14.43
CA SER A 79 -5.90 -21.16 -14.75
C SER A 79 -5.77 -22.09 -13.53
N HIS A 80 -6.06 -21.59 -12.32
CA HIS A 80 -5.98 -22.34 -11.07
C HIS A 80 -7.32 -22.29 -10.31
N PRO A 81 -8.37 -22.97 -10.81
CA PRO A 81 -9.73 -22.86 -10.29
C PRO A 81 -9.83 -23.37 -8.84
N GLY A 82 -10.70 -22.74 -8.06
CA GLY A 82 -10.99 -23.07 -6.67
C GLY A 82 -12.24 -22.34 -6.17
N SER A 83 -12.44 -22.28 -4.85
CA SER A 83 -13.63 -21.70 -4.22
C SER A 83 -13.49 -20.23 -3.82
N ALA A 84 -12.29 -19.66 -3.81
CA ALA A 84 -12.06 -18.32 -3.32
C ALA A 84 -12.37 -17.25 -4.38
N THR A 85 -12.99 -16.16 -3.94
CA THR A 85 -13.49 -15.10 -4.81
C THR A 85 -12.35 -14.28 -5.39
N VAL A 86 -12.38 -14.10 -6.71
CA VAL A 86 -11.62 -13.07 -7.40
C VAL A 86 -12.54 -11.86 -7.59
N VAL A 87 -12.18 -10.72 -6.98
CA VAL A 87 -13.01 -9.50 -6.94
C VAL A 87 -13.36 -9.06 -8.36
N GLY A 88 -14.61 -8.65 -8.57
CA GLY A 88 -15.13 -8.18 -9.85
C GLY A 88 -15.18 -9.25 -10.95
N SER A 89 -14.80 -10.50 -10.66
CA SER A 89 -14.67 -11.56 -11.66
C SER A 89 -15.79 -12.60 -11.57
N SER A 90 -16.11 -13.21 -12.72
CA SER A 90 -17.13 -14.25 -12.83
C SER A 90 -16.59 -15.65 -12.55
N PHE A 91 -15.35 -15.74 -12.07
CA PHE A 91 -14.65 -16.99 -11.77
C PHE A 91 -14.03 -16.91 -10.37
N SER A 92 -13.78 -18.08 -9.81
CA SER A 92 -13.09 -18.26 -8.53
C SER A 92 -11.77 -19.00 -8.77
N ALA A 93 -10.84 -18.86 -7.83
CA ALA A 93 -9.52 -19.48 -7.88
C ALA A 93 -9.20 -20.20 -6.57
N LEU A 94 -8.10 -20.94 -6.52
CA LEU A 94 -7.57 -21.42 -5.25
C LEU A 94 -7.23 -20.21 -4.34
N PRO A 95 -7.38 -20.32 -3.01
CA PRO A 95 -7.24 -19.20 -2.08
C PRO A 95 -5.99 -18.33 -2.32
N GLN A 96 -4.82 -18.94 -2.54
CA GLN A 96 -3.56 -18.23 -2.77
C GLN A 96 -3.55 -17.43 -4.08
N TYR A 97 -4.21 -17.91 -5.12
CA TYR A 97 -4.30 -17.20 -6.40
C TYR A 97 -5.42 -16.16 -6.42
N ALA A 98 -6.47 -16.34 -5.61
CA ALA A 98 -7.46 -15.31 -5.33
C ALA A 98 -6.82 -14.14 -4.55
N ALA A 99 -6.06 -14.44 -3.48
CA ALA A 99 -5.28 -13.45 -2.73
C ALA A 99 -4.31 -12.70 -3.64
N LEU A 100 -3.64 -13.41 -4.55
CA LEU A 100 -2.76 -12.83 -5.57
C LEU A 100 -3.50 -11.81 -6.45
N ALA A 101 -4.61 -12.21 -7.06
CA ALA A 101 -5.37 -11.32 -7.94
C ALA A 101 -5.93 -10.11 -7.19
N ASN A 102 -6.55 -10.33 -6.03
CA ASN A 102 -7.21 -9.28 -5.26
C ASN A 102 -6.22 -8.24 -4.72
N GLY A 103 -5.06 -8.69 -4.21
CA GLY A 103 -3.99 -7.79 -3.80
C GLY A 103 -3.40 -6.99 -4.96
N ALA A 104 -3.33 -7.60 -6.16
CA ALA A 104 -2.88 -6.89 -7.36
C ALA A 104 -3.89 -5.84 -7.83
N PHE A 105 -5.20 -6.14 -7.79
CA PHE A 105 -6.23 -5.16 -8.12
C PHE A 105 -6.19 -3.95 -7.18
N ALA A 106 -6.05 -4.18 -5.87
CA ALA A 106 -5.96 -3.11 -4.89
C ALA A 106 -4.72 -2.22 -5.10
N HIS A 107 -3.63 -2.76 -5.64
CA HIS A 107 -2.42 -2.01 -5.94
C HIS A 107 -2.51 -1.23 -7.28
N ALA A 108 -3.35 -1.67 -8.22
CA ALA A 108 -3.33 -1.24 -9.63
C ALA A 108 -3.53 0.26 -9.86
N LEU A 109 -4.34 0.92 -9.03
CA LEU A 109 -4.67 2.35 -9.18
C LEU A 109 -3.74 3.27 -8.38
N ASN A 110 -2.80 2.71 -7.62
CA ASN A 110 -1.90 3.45 -6.73
C ASN A 110 -2.63 4.31 -5.67
N LEU A 111 -3.84 3.89 -5.27
CA LEU A 111 -4.73 4.55 -4.30
C LEU A 111 -4.78 3.87 -2.93
N MET A 112 -4.02 2.80 -2.77
CA MET A 112 -3.89 2.06 -1.53
C MET A 112 -3.23 2.88 -0.42
N ASP A 113 -3.35 2.34 0.78
CA ASP A 113 -2.79 2.85 2.01
C ASP A 113 -1.25 2.96 2.00
N VAL A 114 -0.69 3.74 2.93
CA VAL A 114 0.76 3.87 3.13
C VAL A 114 1.09 3.92 4.61
N HIS A 115 2.04 3.09 5.02
CA HIS A 115 2.68 3.19 6.32
C HIS A 115 4.08 3.78 6.16
N ARG A 116 4.26 5.04 6.58
CA ARG A 116 5.45 5.82 6.23
C ARG A 116 6.72 5.45 6.99
N TRP A 117 6.61 4.81 8.15
CA TRP A 117 7.78 4.45 8.98
C TRP A 117 8.46 3.14 8.58
N SER A 118 7.84 2.33 7.71
CA SER A 118 8.33 0.99 7.35
C SER A 118 8.81 0.94 5.90
N ALA A 119 9.74 1.84 5.52
CA ALA A 119 10.18 2.04 4.13
C ALA A 119 8.99 2.30 3.20
N PRO A 120 8.31 3.46 3.32
CA PRO A 120 6.93 3.72 2.91
C PRO A 120 6.25 2.59 2.13
N THR A 121 5.70 1.61 2.85
CA THR A 121 5.13 0.39 2.27
C THR A 121 3.61 0.40 2.30
N HIS A 122 3.02 -0.50 1.52
CA HIS A 122 1.58 -0.68 1.37
C HIS A 122 1.17 -1.96 2.09
N LEU A 123 0.35 -1.86 3.15
CA LEU A 123 0.04 -3.01 4.03
C LEU A 123 -1.29 -3.63 3.59
N GLY A 124 -2.32 -2.80 3.44
CA GLY A 124 -3.69 -3.17 3.14
C GLY A 124 -3.85 -4.13 1.97
N PRO A 125 -3.29 -3.87 0.78
CA PRO A 125 -3.41 -4.78 -0.36
C PRO A 125 -2.94 -6.21 -0.06
N THR A 126 -1.88 -6.37 0.72
CA THR A 126 -1.38 -7.69 1.12
C THR A 126 -2.23 -8.28 2.24
N VAL A 127 -2.48 -7.50 3.29
CA VAL A 127 -3.26 -7.90 4.48
C VAL A 127 -4.64 -8.37 4.07
N TYR A 128 -5.43 -7.51 3.42
CA TYR A 128 -6.80 -7.86 3.06
C TYR A 128 -6.88 -8.91 1.94
N GLY A 129 -5.93 -8.90 1.00
CA GLY A 129 -5.83 -9.95 -0.02
C GLY A 129 -5.72 -11.35 0.60
N ALA A 130 -4.86 -11.50 1.62
CA ALA A 130 -4.72 -12.75 2.35
C ALA A 130 -5.88 -13.00 3.34
N ALA A 131 -6.36 -11.98 4.04
CA ALA A 131 -7.41 -12.11 5.07
C ALA A 131 -8.72 -12.63 4.48
N PHE A 132 -9.17 -12.04 3.37
CA PHE A 132 -10.41 -12.48 2.72
C PHE A 132 -10.28 -13.87 2.11
N ALA A 133 -9.11 -14.21 1.56
CA ALA A 133 -8.87 -15.57 1.09
C ALA A 133 -8.88 -16.59 2.24
N ALA A 134 -8.28 -16.25 3.39
CA ALA A 134 -8.30 -17.09 4.59
C ALA A 134 -9.72 -17.25 5.16
N ALA A 135 -10.52 -16.18 5.20
CA ALA A 135 -11.93 -16.22 5.59
C ALA A 135 -12.81 -17.08 4.68
N GLN A 136 -12.32 -17.44 3.48
CA GLN A 136 -12.99 -18.37 2.55
C GLN A 136 -12.43 -19.80 2.62
N VAL A 137 -11.34 -20.01 3.37
CA VAL A 137 -10.83 -21.34 3.73
C VAL A 137 -11.57 -21.89 4.96
N ALA A 138 -11.84 -21.02 5.94
CA ALA A 138 -12.61 -21.34 7.14
C ALA A 138 -13.61 -20.21 7.43
N PRO A 139 -14.87 -20.52 7.79
CA PRO A 139 -15.87 -19.51 8.13
C PRO A 139 -15.47 -18.83 9.44
N ILE A 140 -15.40 -17.50 9.40
CA ILE A 140 -15.04 -16.65 10.55
C ILE A 140 -15.99 -15.45 10.62
N GLY A 141 -16.25 -15.00 11.84
CA GLY A 141 -16.96 -13.74 12.09
C GLY A 141 -16.02 -12.54 12.07
N PHE A 142 -16.59 -11.35 12.29
CA PHE A 142 -15.83 -10.10 12.31
C PHE A 142 -14.73 -10.05 13.38
N GLU A 143 -14.95 -10.57 14.58
CA GLU A 143 -13.99 -10.47 15.68
C GLU A 143 -12.65 -11.15 15.35
N ASP A 144 -12.71 -12.38 14.82
CA ASP A 144 -11.53 -13.12 14.37
C ASP A 144 -10.85 -12.45 13.17
N PHE A 145 -11.65 -11.95 12.23
CA PHE A 145 -11.13 -11.23 11.06
C PHE A 145 -10.42 -9.93 11.47
N ALA A 146 -11.04 -9.12 12.33
CA ALA A 146 -10.47 -7.86 12.81
C ALA A 146 -9.20 -8.07 13.62
N THR A 147 -9.18 -9.09 14.49
CA THR A 147 -7.98 -9.46 15.26
C THR A 147 -6.85 -9.92 14.32
N GLY A 148 -7.17 -10.77 13.34
CA GLY A 148 -6.20 -11.20 12.33
C GLY A 148 -5.63 -10.03 11.53
N VAL A 149 -6.48 -9.14 11.03
CA VAL A 149 -6.08 -7.93 10.29
C VAL A 149 -5.18 -7.04 11.16
N ALA A 150 -5.52 -6.81 12.42
CA ALA A 150 -4.67 -6.05 13.34
C ALA A 150 -3.28 -6.69 13.49
N VAL A 151 -3.20 -8.02 13.62
CA VAL A 151 -1.94 -8.77 13.63
C VAL A 151 -1.14 -8.57 12.34
N GLY A 152 -1.81 -8.60 11.19
CA GLY A 152 -1.17 -8.39 9.89
C GLY A 152 -0.54 -7.01 9.74
N PHE A 153 -1.31 -5.97 10.03
CA PHE A 153 -0.81 -4.60 10.00
C PHE A 153 0.36 -4.41 10.97
N GLU A 154 0.23 -4.91 12.19
CA GLU A 154 1.25 -4.80 13.21
C GLU A 154 2.55 -5.50 12.79
N ALA A 155 2.45 -6.76 12.35
CA ALA A 155 3.61 -7.55 11.98
C ALA A 155 4.35 -6.93 10.79
N ILE A 156 3.64 -6.53 9.74
CA ILE A 156 4.27 -5.91 8.56
C ILE A 156 4.90 -4.56 8.93
N GLY A 157 4.15 -3.71 9.65
CA GLY A 157 4.60 -2.37 10.05
C GLY A 157 5.86 -2.44 10.92
N LYS A 158 5.84 -3.23 12.00
CA LYS A 158 6.99 -3.36 12.92
C LYS A 158 8.17 -4.09 12.30
N LEU A 159 7.95 -5.12 11.48
CA LEU A 159 9.05 -5.76 10.75
C LEU A 159 9.72 -4.78 9.78
N GLY A 160 8.93 -4.00 9.03
CA GLY A 160 9.49 -3.03 8.10
C GLY A 160 10.17 -1.84 8.79
N MET A 161 9.68 -1.41 9.97
CA MET A 161 10.42 -0.47 10.83
C MET A 161 11.73 -1.08 11.33
N ALA A 162 11.72 -2.37 11.69
CA ALA A 162 12.89 -3.05 12.21
C ALA A 162 14.00 -3.28 11.18
N LEU A 163 13.70 -3.13 9.89
CA LEU A 163 14.71 -3.05 8.85
C LEU A 163 15.53 -1.75 8.91
N ASN A 164 15.08 -0.74 9.67
CA ASN A 164 15.73 0.56 9.85
C ASN A 164 15.87 1.34 8.53
N PRO A 165 14.73 1.69 7.87
CA PRO A 165 14.74 2.40 6.60
C PRO A 165 15.49 3.73 6.69
N GLY A 166 16.43 3.93 5.77
CA GLY A 166 17.30 5.12 5.73
C GLY A 166 18.73 4.89 6.25
N HIS A 167 19.01 3.76 6.91
CA HIS A 167 20.32 3.45 7.49
C HIS A 167 21.03 2.24 6.84
N GLY A 168 20.51 1.71 5.73
CA GLY A 168 21.13 0.59 5.00
C GLY A 168 20.16 -0.45 4.42
N VAL A 169 18.87 -0.15 4.34
CA VAL A 169 17.86 -1.05 3.75
C VAL A 169 18.10 -1.26 2.26
N VAL A 170 18.02 -2.52 1.83
CA VAL A 170 17.77 -2.87 0.43
C VAL A 170 16.28 -2.69 0.22
N ASP A 171 15.83 -1.80 -0.67
CA ASP A 171 14.41 -1.49 -0.94
C ASP A 171 13.55 -2.76 -1.03
N SER A 172 12.99 -3.21 0.10
CA SER A 172 12.42 -4.53 0.29
C SER A 172 11.05 -4.43 0.93
N THR A 173 10.06 -5.04 0.29
CA THR A 173 8.72 -5.21 0.83
C THR A 173 8.49 -6.63 1.36
N GLN A 174 9.56 -7.40 1.64
CA GLN A 174 9.41 -8.80 2.06
C GLN A 174 8.71 -8.96 3.41
N ALA A 175 8.73 -7.94 4.27
CA ALA A 175 7.95 -7.90 5.52
C ALA A 175 6.46 -8.21 5.29
N ASN A 176 5.92 -7.84 4.12
CA ASN A 176 4.53 -8.09 3.75
C ASN A 176 4.19 -9.59 3.74
N SER A 177 5.01 -10.43 3.10
CA SER A 177 4.78 -11.89 3.06
C SER A 177 4.83 -12.51 4.46
N VAL A 178 5.79 -12.05 5.27
CA VAL A 178 6.03 -12.58 6.62
C VAL A 178 4.88 -12.20 7.56
N GLY A 179 4.47 -10.93 7.56
CA GLY A 179 3.34 -10.49 8.39
C GLY A 179 1.99 -11.07 7.92
N ALA A 180 1.78 -11.22 6.61
CA ALA A 180 0.58 -11.88 6.07
C ALA A 180 0.49 -13.36 6.48
N ALA A 181 1.63 -14.05 6.65
CA ALA A 181 1.65 -15.41 7.17
C ALA A 181 1.19 -15.47 8.64
N LEU A 182 1.69 -14.56 9.48
CA LEU A 182 1.29 -14.49 10.89
C LEU A 182 -0.20 -14.15 11.05
N GLN A 183 -0.68 -13.18 10.28
CA GLN A 183 -2.11 -12.86 10.18
C GLN A 183 -2.93 -14.08 9.77
N THR A 184 -2.54 -14.76 8.69
CA THR A 184 -3.30 -15.92 8.21
C THR A 184 -3.32 -17.01 9.25
N ALA A 185 -2.18 -17.26 9.92
CA ALA A 185 -2.10 -18.22 11.02
C ALA A 185 -3.04 -17.85 12.18
N LYS A 186 -3.18 -16.56 12.50
CA LYS A 186 -4.16 -16.06 13.47
C LYS A 186 -5.59 -16.31 13.03
N ILE A 187 -5.93 -15.96 11.79
CA ILE A 187 -7.28 -16.15 11.22
C ILE A 187 -7.67 -17.64 11.19
N LEU A 188 -6.74 -18.52 10.87
CA LEU A 188 -6.96 -19.97 10.82
C LEU A 188 -6.89 -20.65 12.20
N GLY A 189 -6.68 -19.89 13.29
CA GLY A 189 -6.63 -20.43 14.65
C GLY A 189 -5.46 -21.38 14.90
N LEU A 190 -4.31 -21.15 14.25
CA LEU A 190 -3.12 -21.98 14.44
C LEU A 190 -2.50 -21.78 15.82
N THR A 191 -1.80 -22.79 16.33
CA THR A 191 -1.06 -22.68 17.59
C THR A 191 0.14 -21.73 17.47
N ARG A 192 0.60 -21.14 18.58
CA ARG A 192 1.85 -20.35 18.64
C ARG A 192 3.04 -21.01 17.92
N SER A 193 3.22 -22.33 18.07
CA SER A 193 4.29 -23.05 17.37
C SER A 193 4.11 -23.01 15.84
N GLN A 194 2.89 -23.23 15.36
CA GLN A 194 2.58 -23.16 13.93
C GLN A 194 2.63 -21.73 13.40
N MET A 195 2.31 -20.73 14.21
CA MET A 195 2.53 -19.31 13.88
C MET A 195 4.03 -19.02 13.66
N ALA A 196 4.89 -19.48 14.57
CA ALA A 196 6.35 -19.37 14.40
C ALA A 196 6.85 -20.14 13.16
N ASP A 197 6.32 -21.34 12.91
CA ASP A 197 6.62 -22.11 11.69
C ASP A 197 6.21 -21.34 10.43
N SER A 198 5.04 -20.68 10.43
CA SER A 198 4.55 -19.90 9.28
C SER A 198 5.46 -18.71 8.95
N LEU A 199 6.00 -18.01 9.97
CA LEU A 199 7.01 -16.95 9.78
C LEU A 199 8.27 -17.52 9.10
N GLY A 200 8.71 -18.70 9.54
CA GLY A 200 9.86 -19.41 8.98
C GLY A 200 9.67 -19.77 7.50
N ILE A 201 8.51 -20.37 7.19
CA ILE A 201 8.16 -20.79 5.83
C ILE A 201 8.00 -19.58 4.92
N ALA A 202 7.29 -18.54 5.38
CA ALA A 202 7.07 -17.33 4.60
C ALA A 202 8.36 -16.61 4.27
N THR A 203 9.29 -16.48 5.23
CA THR A 203 10.61 -15.88 4.99
C THR A 203 11.41 -16.68 3.97
N PHE A 204 11.32 -18.01 4.00
CA PHE A 204 12.01 -18.86 3.03
C PHE A 204 11.41 -18.76 1.61
N MET A 205 10.08 -18.62 1.53
CA MET A 205 9.35 -18.48 0.27
C MET A 205 9.34 -17.05 -0.28
N ALA A 206 9.65 -16.06 0.56
CA ALA A 206 9.56 -14.65 0.22
C ALA A 206 10.42 -14.37 -1.01
N CYS A 207 9.75 -13.94 -2.07
CA CYS A 207 10.36 -13.45 -3.29
C CYS A 207 9.47 -12.36 -3.85
N GLY A 208 10.02 -11.48 -4.67
CA GLY A 208 9.33 -10.23 -5.02
C GLY A 208 9.36 -9.29 -3.82
N GLY A 209 10.29 -8.34 -3.86
CA GLY A 209 10.54 -7.44 -2.75
C GLY A 209 11.40 -6.26 -3.17
N THR A 210 12.33 -6.48 -4.11
CA THR A 210 13.14 -5.41 -4.70
C THR A 210 12.26 -4.44 -5.46
N VAL A 211 12.01 -3.28 -4.86
CA VAL A 211 11.37 -2.15 -5.54
C VAL A 211 12.43 -1.45 -6.39
N SER A 212 12.86 -2.12 -7.47
CA SER A 212 13.74 -1.45 -8.43
C SER A 212 13.00 -0.28 -9.05
N LEU A 213 13.62 0.91 -9.02
CA LEU A 213 13.10 2.07 -9.74
C LEU A 213 12.93 1.80 -11.25
N GLU A 214 13.61 0.78 -11.80
CA GLU A 214 13.40 0.35 -13.19
C GLU A 214 11.99 -0.22 -13.41
N LEU A 215 11.36 -0.85 -12.40
CA LEU A 215 9.96 -1.31 -12.47
C LEU A 215 8.96 -0.15 -12.58
N LEU A 216 9.45 1.08 -12.45
CA LEU A 216 8.69 2.33 -12.60
C LEU A 216 8.94 2.98 -13.97
N SER A 217 9.59 2.26 -14.89
CA SER A 217 9.83 2.70 -16.27
C SER A 217 8.70 2.23 -17.19
N PRO A 218 8.48 2.91 -18.33
CA PRO A 218 7.47 2.48 -19.32
C PRO A 218 7.70 1.04 -19.79
N GLY A 219 6.62 0.27 -19.95
CA GLY A 219 6.65 -1.10 -20.48
C GLY A 219 6.94 -2.21 -19.47
N TYR A 220 7.08 -1.89 -18.17
CA TYR A 220 7.22 -2.88 -17.09
C TYR A 220 5.95 -2.95 -16.25
N TRP A 221 5.21 -4.05 -16.37
CA TRP A 221 3.82 -4.13 -15.89
C TRP A 221 3.65 -5.01 -14.65
N CYS A 222 4.74 -5.47 -14.02
CA CYS A 222 4.66 -6.41 -12.90
C CYS A 222 4.48 -5.75 -11.53
N ARG A 223 4.50 -4.41 -11.42
CA ARG A 223 4.37 -3.72 -10.13
C ARG A 223 3.11 -4.12 -9.34
N PRO A 224 1.90 -4.20 -9.93
CA PRO A 224 0.70 -4.60 -9.17
C PRO A 224 0.84 -6.00 -8.55
N LEU A 225 1.63 -6.90 -9.16
CA LEU A 225 1.85 -8.25 -8.65
C LEU A 225 2.50 -8.25 -7.25
N LEU A 226 3.24 -7.21 -6.86
CA LEU A 226 4.03 -7.19 -5.64
C LEU A 226 3.19 -7.53 -4.39
N SER A 227 2.13 -6.77 -4.14
CA SER A 227 1.28 -6.99 -2.96
C SER A 227 0.48 -8.28 -3.03
N GLY A 228 0.01 -8.64 -4.23
CA GLY A 228 -0.73 -9.88 -4.46
C GLY A 228 0.13 -11.13 -4.23
N TRP A 229 1.34 -11.15 -4.78
CA TRP A 229 2.26 -12.27 -4.59
C TRP A 229 2.63 -12.46 -3.12
N GLN A 230 2.85 -11.37 -2.38
CA GLN A 230 3.11 -11.43 -0.94
C GLN A 230 1.92 -11.99 -0.16
N ALA A 231 0.69 -11.62 -0.54
CA ALA A 231 -0.52 -12.17 0.07
C ALA A 231 -0.62 -13.68 -0.18
N SER A 232 -0.34 -14.12 -1.42
CA SER A 232 -0.30 -15.53 -1.80
C SER A 232 0.75 -16.32 -1.02
N VAL A 233 1.95 -15.75 -0.84
CA VAL A 233 3.05 -16.37 -0.09
C VAL A 233 2.66 -16.52 1.38
N GLY A 234 2.16 -15.45 2.01
CA GLY A 234 1.76 -15.48 3.42
C GLY A 234 0.66 -16.51 3.69
N LEU A 235 -0.39 -16.51 2.86
CA LEU A 235 -1.48 -17.47 2.96
C LEU A 235 -0.96 -18.92 2.82
N SER A 236 -0.14 -19.18 1.81
CA SER A 236 0.42 -20.52 1.55
C SER A 236 1.31 -20.99 2.69
N ALA A 237 2.12 -20.09 3.27
CA ALA A 237 3.03 -20.43 4.36
C ALA A 237 2.27 -20.85 5.64
N ALA A 238 1.20 -20.13 5.99
CA ALA A 238 0.35 -20.51 7.12
C ALA A 238 -0.39 -21.83 6.87
N MET A 239 -0.90 -22.06 5.66
CA MET A 239 -1.53 -23.34 5.31
C MET A 239 -0.55 -24.51 5.38
N LEU A 240 0.71 -24.33 4.96
CA LEU A 240 1.74 -25.35 5.11
C LEU A 240 2.10 -25.63 6.58
N ALA A 241 2.15 -24.58 7.42
CA ALA A 241 2.35 -24.74 8.85
C ALA A 241 1.18 -25.46 9.53
N ALA A 242 -0.05 -25.23 9.06
CA ALA A 242 -1.25 -25.95 9.52
C ALA A 242 -1.12 -27.46 9.28
N GLU A 243 -0.54 -27.87 8.14
CA GLU A 243 -0.24 -29.27 7.79
C GLU A 243 1.01 -29.84 8.50
N GLY A 244 1.66 -29.05 9.37
CA GLY A 244 2.80 -29.48 10.18
C GLY A 244 4.17 -29.34 9.52
N LEU A 245 4.27 -28.60 8.40
CA LEU A 245 5.59 -28.18 7.90
C LEU A 245 6.21 -27.22 8.91
N ARG A 246 7.49 -27.45 9.26
CA ARG A 246 8.20 -26.65 10.26
C ARG A 246 9.05 -25.56 9.62
N GLY A 247 9.02 -24.39 10.22
CA GLY A 247 9.89 -23.25 9.92
C GLY A 247 11.02 -23.13 10.95
N SER A 248 11.95 -22.20 10.72
CA SER A 248 12.96 -21.87 11.72
C SER A 248 12.31 -21.06 12.85
N PRO A 249 12.38 -21.47 14.13
CA PRO A 249 11.77 -20.75 15.25
C PRO A 249 12.55 -19.49 15.65
N ARG A 250 13.60 -19.14 14.91
CA ARG A 250 14.38 -17.90 15.07
C ARG A 250 14.60 -17.18 13.75
N ILE A 251 13.71 -17.35 12.79
CA ILE A 251 13.91 -16.88 11.42
C ILE A 251 14.07 -15.37 11.33
N ILE A 252 13.49 -14.60 12.25
CA ILE A 252 13.55 -13.14 12.20
C ILE A 252 14.92 -12.63 12.66
N GLU A 253 15.39 -13.12 13.80
CA GLU A 253 16.59 -12.64 14.50
C GLU A 253 17.89 -13.38 14.13
N ALA A 254 17.82 -14.56 13.48
CA ALA A 254 19.00 -15.36 13.21
C ALA A 254 20.07 -14.59 12.42
N PRO A 255 21.37 -14.96 12.52
CA PRO A 255 22.43 -14.29 11.75
C PRO A 255 22.20 -14.30 10.24
N TYR A 256 21.49 -15.31 9.71
CA TYR A 256 21.04 -15.38 8.31
C TYR A 256 19.52 -15.32 8.20
N GLY A 257 18.87 -14.77 9.23
CA GLY A 257 17.43 -14.54 9.30
C GLY A 257 17.01 -13.27 8.58
N PHE A 258 15.71 -13.01 8.60
CA PHE A 258 15.04 -11.93 7.87
C PHE A 258 15.74 -10.58 8.04
N LEU A 259 15.96 -10.10 9.28
CA LEU A 259 16.49 -8.76 9.52
C LEU A 259 17.90 -8.58 8.94
N ASN A 260 18.79 -9.56 9.16
CA ASN A 260 20.15 -9.56 8.63
C ASN A 260 20.26 -9.94 7.14
N ALA A 261 19.16 -10.40 6.52
CA ALA A 261 19.10 -10.68 5.09
C ALA A 261 18.67 -9.44 4.30
N GLU A 262 17.78 -8.63 4.88
CA GLU A 262 17.13 -7.51 4.21
C GLU A 262 17.69 -6.13 4.61
N SER A 263 18.46 -6.06 5.69
CA SER A 263 19.12 -4.84 6.14
C SER A 263 20.56 -5.10 6.58
N VAL A 264 21.45 -4.13 6.30
CA VAL A 264 22.82 -4.14 6.82
C VAL A 264 22.93 -3.51 8.21
N ASP A 265 21.88 -2.80 8.67
CA ASP A 265 21.82 -2.13 9.97
C ASP A 265 20.41 -2.23 10.59
N PRO A 266 19.88 -3.44 10.84
CA PRO A 266 18.54 -3.61 11.40
C PRO A 266 18.44 -3.09 12.85
N ASP A 267 17.30 -2.50 13.19
CA ASP A 267 16.97 -2.02 14.55
C ASP A 267 15.69 -2.72 15.06
N PRO A 268 15.79 -3.75 15.92
CA PRO A 268 14.63 -4.51 16.37
C PRO A 268 13.74 -3.76 17.37
N ALA A 269 14.06 -2.52 17.77
CA ALA A 269 13.34 -1.79 18.81
C ALA A 269 11.81 -1.73 18.61
N ALA A 270 11.36 -1.62 17.35
CA ALA A 270 9.94 -1.59 17.01
C ALA A 270 9.20 -2.88 17.40
N LEU A 271 9.86 -4.04 17.29
CA LEU A 271 9.26 -5.36 17.58
C LEU A 271 9.04 -5.60 19.08
N HIS A 272 9.55 -4.73 19.95
CA HIS A 272 9.27 -4.75 21.39
C HIS A 272 8.06 -3.91 21.79
N ARG A 273 7.41 -3.23 20.84
CA ARG A 273 6.29 -2.32 21.08
C ARG A 273 5.06 -2.71 20.27
N LEU A 274 4.77 -4.01 20.23
CA LEU A 274 3.61 -4.56 19.52
C LEU A 274 2.31 -4.06 20.18
N GLY A 275 1.41 -3.50 19.38
CA GLY A 275 0.17 -2.85 19.82
C GLY A 275 0.36 -1.42 20.36
N GLU A 276 1.59 -0.90 20.42
CA GLU A 276 1.92 0.35 21.12
C GLU A 276 2.69 1.36 20.25
N PRO A 277 2.00 2.11 19.38
CA PRO A 277 0.57 1.96 19.02
C PRO A 277 0.36 0.88 17.94
N PHE A 278 -0.89 0.49 17.72
CA PHE A 278 -1.29 -0.41 16.63
C PHE A 278 -1.06 0.23 15.25
N GLU A 279 -0.33 -0.45 14.36
CA GLU A 279 0.10 0.16 13.10
C GLU A 279 -1.02 0.38 12.07
N VAL A 280 -2.17 -0.31 12.19
CA VAL A 280 -3.35 -0.02 11.37
C VAL A 280 -3.88 1.40 11.59
N THR A 281 -3.76 1.95 12.81
CA THR A 281 -4.16 3.33 13.13
C THR A 281 -3.18 4.37 12.57
N ARG A 282 -1.98 3.91 12.22
CA ARG A 282 -0.87 4.71 11.69
C ARG A 282 -0.69 4.55 10.19
N THR A 283 -1.61 3.84 9.54
CA THR A 283 -1.58 3.62 8.10
C THR A 283 -2.49 4.63 7.41
N GLY A 284 -1.89 5.50 6.59
CA GLY A 284 -2.59 6.61 5.94
C GLY A 284 -3.27 6.20 4.64
N LEU A 285 -4.49 6.71 4.39
CA LEU A 285 -5.23 6.44 3.15
C LEU A 285 -4.93 7.50 2.08
N LYS A 286 -4.65 7.07 0.86
CA LYS A 286 -4.36 8.02 -0.23
C LYS A 286 -5.63 8.68 -0.76
N VAL A 287 -5.52 10.00 -0.96
CA VAL A 287 -6.52 10.83 -1.64
C VAL A 287 -6.31 10.81 -3.14
N TYR A 288 -5.07 11.00 -3.60
CA TYR A 288 -4.74 11.09 -5.02
C TYR A 288 -4.17 9.78 -5.55
N PRO A 289 -4.42 9.44 -6.83
CA PRO A 289 -3.96 8.19 -7.45
C PRO A 289 -2.47 8.24 -7.83
N THR A 290 -1.60 8.70 -6.93
CA THR A 290 -0.16 8.93 -7.15
C THR A 290 0.69 8.27 -6.07
N THR A 291 2.02 8.35 -6.17
CA THR A 291 2.85 8.03 -4.99
C THR A 291 2.56 9.02 -3.86
N ARG A 292 2.63 8.54 -2.62
CA ARG A 292 2.37 9.36 -1.43
C ARG A 292 3.29 10.57 -1.34
N TYR A 293 4.50 10.44 -1.88
CA TYR A 293 5.52 11.50 -1.92
C TYR A 293 5.11 12.76 -2.68
N LEU A 294 4.02 12.71 -3.47
CA LEU A 294 3.50 13.87 -4.20
C LEU A 294 2.30 14.54 -3.50
N HIS A 295 1.74 13.95 -2.45
CA HIS A 295 0.46 14.43 -1.91
C HIS A 295 0.56 15.83 -1.30
N ALA A 296 1.68 16.14 -0.63
CA ALA A 296 1.91 17.46 -0.03
C ALA A 296 2.00 18.57 -1.09
N GLU A 297 2.70 18.32 -2.20
CA GLU A 297 2.83 19.29 -3.30
C GLU A 297 1.53 19.43 -4.10
N ILE A 298 0.75 18.35 -4.27
CA ILE A 298 -0.60 18.43 -4.85
C ILE A 298 -1.50 19.31 -3.99
N GLU A 299 -1.59 19.03 -2.69
CA GLU A 299 -2.44 19.78 -1.78
C GLU A 299 -2.02 21.26 -1.69
N ALA A 300 -0.71 21.54 -1.64
CA ALA A 300 -0.20 22.89 -1.65
C ALA A 300 -0.57 23.64 -2.94
N MET A 301 -0.42 23.00 -4.10
CA MET A 301 -0.74 23.62 -5.40
C MET A 301 -2.25 23.84 -5.56
N LEU A 302 -3.09 22.86 -5.22
CA LEU A 302 -4.55 23.00 -5.28
C LEU A 302 -5.03 24.08 -4.31
N GLY A 303 -4.45 24.13 -3.11
CA GLY A 303 -4.75 25.16 -2.11
C GLY A 303 -4.43 26.57 -2.62
N LEU A 304 -3.25 26.79 -3.19
CA LEU A 304 -2.87 28.06 -3.81
C LEU A 304 -3.77 28.41 -5.00
N THR A 305 -4.12 27.41 -5.83
CA THR A 305 -4.99 27.60 -6.99
C THR A 305 -6.38 28.08 -6.60
N ALA A 306 -6.97 27.45 -5.57
CA ALA A 306 -8.29 27.81 -5.07
C ALA A 306 -8.31 29.17 -4.36
N GLU A 307 -7.30 29.45 -3.53
CA GLU A 307 -7.23 30.68 -2.73
C GLU A 307 -7.02 31.94 -3.56
N HIS A 308 -6.26 31.84 -4.66
CA HIS A 308 -5.86 32.99 -5.47
C HIS A 308 -6.43 32.97 -6.89
N ASP A 309 -7.33 32.03 -7.18
CA ASP A 309 -7.91 31.83 -8.51
C ASP A 309 -6.84 31.72 -9.62
N LEU A 310 -5.78 30.97 -9.37
CA LEU A 310 -4.60 30.96 -10.24
C LEU A 310 -4.92 30.40 -11.63
N ALA A 311 -4.46 31.12 -12.65
CA ALA A 311 -4.44 30.66 -14.03
C ALA A 311 -3.03 30.19 -14.39
N PRO A 312 -2.86 29.02 -15.06
CA PRO A 312 -1.54 28.52 -15.48
C PRO A 312 -0.73 29.52 -16.30
N GLU A 313 -1.42 30.38 -17.06
CA GLU A 313 -0.83 31.38 -17.95
C GLU A 313 -0.16 32.52 -17.17
N ALA A 314 -0.72 32.89 -16.00
CA ALA A 314 -0.19 33.96 -15.15
C ALA A 314 1.04 33.52 -14.33
N VAL A 315 1.33 32.22 -14.28
CA VAL A 315 2.47 31.67 -13.54
C VAL A 315 3.74 31.74 -14.40
N THR A 316 4.83 32.24 -13.83
CA THR A 316 6.16 32.29 -14.47
C THR A 316 7.09 31.19 -13.97
N GLU A 317 6.98 30.78 -12.70
CA GLU A 317 7.74 29.69 -12.10
C GLU A 317 6.94 29.02 -10.97
N ILE A 318 7.09 27.70 -10.83
CA ILE A 318 6.62 26.91 -9.69
C ILE A 318 7.82 26.22 -9.04
N LEU A 319 8.22 26.67 -7.86
CA LEU A 319 9.26 26.05 -7.06
C LEU A 319 8.66 25.05 -6.07
N VAL A 320 9.11 23.80 -6.14
CA VAL A 320 8.74 22.72 -5.23
C VAL A 320 9.94 22.32 -4.38
N GLU A 321 9.81 22.47 -3.08
CA GLU A 321 10.82 22.14 -2.07
C GLU A 321 10.32 20.95 -1.23
N LYS A 322 11.17 19.95 -0.99
CA LYS A 322 10.81 18.72 -0.27
C LYS A 322 12.03 17.95 0.24
N PRO A 323 11.88 16.86 1.02
CA PRO A 323 13.00 16.03 1.38
C PRO A 323 13.73 15.42 0.18
N ARG A 324 15.05 15.25 0.29
CA ARG A 324 15.95 14.62 -0.69
C ARG A 324 15.49 13.22 -1.08
N ALA A 325 15.12 12.38 -0.12
CA ALA A 325 14.65 11.03 -0.40
C ALA A 325 13.43 11.04 -1.35
N LEU A 326 12.50 11.97 -1.13
CA LEU A 326 11.33 12.14 -1.99
C LEU A 326 11.73 12.73 -3.35
N TYR A 327 12.63 13.72 -3.37
CA TYR A 327 13.17 14.33 -4.59
C TYR A 327 13.84 13.28 -5.50
N GLU A 328 14.64 12.38 -4.95
CA GLU A 328 15.37 11.36 -5.72
C GLU A 328 14.43 10.38 -6.44
N VAL A 329 13.28 10.08 -5.84
CA VAL A 329 12.27 9.20 -6.45
C VAL A 329 11.41 9.95 -7.48
N THR A 330 11.09 11.22 -7.22
CA THR A 330 9.98 11.91 -7.91
C THR A 330 10.37 13.08 -8.82
N ALA A 331 11.61 13.54 -8.72
CA ALA A 331 12.14 14.66 -9.48
C ALA A 331 13.47 14.33 -10.18
N SER A 332 13.80 13.04 -10.30
CA SER A 332 14.93 12.56 -11.11
C SER A 332 14.73 12.85 -12.60
N LYS A 333 15.81 12.71 -13.39
CA LYS A 333 15.86 13.12 -14.81
C LYS A 333 14.78 12.43 -15.66
N ASP A 334 14.54 11.15 -15.42
CA ASP A 334 13.51 10.32 -16.07
C ASP A 334 12.07 10.74 -15.73
N ARG A 335 11.87 11.52 -14.66
CA ARG A 335 10.56 12.04 -14.25
C ARG A 335 10.20 13.37 -14.90
N ARG A 336 11.10 14.00 -15.66
CA ARG A 336 10.86 15.33 -16.26
C ARG A 336 9.89 15.32 -17.44
N ASP A 337 9.79 14.19 -18.14
CA ASP A 337 8.96 14.08 -19.34
C ASP A 337 8.11 12.78 -19.34
N PRO A 338 7.18 12.62 -18.37
CA PRO A 338 6.30 11.46 -18.35
C PRO A 338 5.40 11.41 -19.58
N ARG A 339 5.43 10.27 -20.27
CA ARG A 339 4.58 9.94 -21.43
C ARG A 339 3.59 8.82 -21.16
N VAL A 340 3.67 8.19 -19.99
CA VAL A 340 2.76 7.13 -19.53
C VAL A 340 2.34 7.40 -18.09
N ALA A 341 1.18 6.87 -17.71
CA ALA A 341 0.55 7.13 -16.42
C ALA A 341 1.47 6.79 -15.24
N GLU A 342 2.25 5.71 -15.34
CA GLU A 342 3.09 5.20 -14.25
C GLU A 342 4.22 6.16 -13.90
N VAL A 343 4.84 6.74 -14.92
CA VAL A 343 5.89 7.76 -14.74
C VAL A 343 5.24 9.06 -14.26
N ALA A 344 4.05 9.40 -14.76
CA ALA A 344 3.30 10.59 -14.33
C ALA A 344 2.93 10.53 -12.84
N ARG A 345 2.48 9.37 -12.33
CA ARG A 345 2.17 9.12 -10.91
C ARG A 345 3.37 9.29 -9.96
N LEU A 346 4.57 9.45 -10.51
CA LEU A 346 5.84 9.64 -9.81
C LEU A 346 6.52 10.95 -10.22
N SER A 347 5.90 11.79 -11.03
CA SER A 347 6.52 13.00 -11.55
C SER A 347 5.96 14.24 -10.87
N THR A 348 6.81 14.91 -10.09
CA THR A 348 6.48 16.23 -9.54
C THR A 348 6.16 17.25 -10.61
N TYR A 349 6.95 17.22 -11.69
CA TYR A 349 6.79 18.14 -12.80
C TYR A 349 5.38 18.04 -13.40
N TYR A 350 4.92 16.83 -13.68
CA TYR A 350 3.61 16.59 -14.25
C TYR A 350 2.48 16.84 -13.27
N ILE A 351 2.57 16.28 -12.06
CA ILE A 351 1.45 16.25 -11.11
C ILE A 351 1.13 17.66 -10.58
N VAL A 352 2.14 18.47 -10.27
CA VAL A 352 1.92 19.87 -9.86
C VAL A 352 1.36 20.69 -11.03
N ALA A 353 1.86 20.48 -12.24
CA ALA A 353 1.35 21.16 -13.43
C ALA A 353 -0.10 20.77 -13.75
N ALA A 354 -0.44 19.48 -13.66
CA ALA A 354 -1.79 18.97 -13.89
C ALA A 354 -2.76 19.49 -12.83
N ALA A 355 -2.36 19.50 -11.55
CA ALA A 355 -3.16 20.04 -10.45
C ALA A 355 -3.54 21.51 -10.70
N LEU A 356 -2.58 22.34 -11.12
CA LEU A 356 -2.85 23.75 -11.45
C LEU A 356 -3.69 23.88 -12.73
N ALA A 357 -3.31 23.21 -13.82
CA ALA A 357 -3.96 23.36 -15.11
C ALA A 357 -5.40 22.84 -15.14
N ARG A 358 -5.69 21.76 -14.42
CA ARG A 358 -7.03 21.16 -14.34
C ARG A 358 -7.83 21.65 -13.14
N ARG A 359 -7.20 22.37 -12.21
CA ARG A 359 -7.80 22.77 -10.92
C ARG A 359 -8.30 21.59 -10.10
N GLY A 360 -7.58 20.48 -10.19
CA GLY A 360 -7.94 19.20 -9.61
C GLY A 360 -6.98 18.13 -10.08
N LEU A 361 -7.00 16.98 -9.42
CA LEU A 361 -6.18 15.84 -9.80
C LEU A 361 -6.93 14.55 -9.48
N TRP A 362 -7.31 13.82 -10.52
CA TRP A 362 -7.93 12.51 -10.42
C TRP A 362 -7.39 11.57 -11.50
N LEU A 363 -8.02 10.40 -11.68
CA LEU A 363 -7.59 9.38 -12.65
C LEU A 363 -7.63 9.88 -14.10
N ASP A 364 -8.53 10.80 -14.43
CA ASP A 364 -8.65 11.45 -15.74
C ASP A 364 -7.39 12.25 -16.12
N ALA A 365 -6.67 12.80 -15.12
CA ALA A 365 -5.40 13.47 -15.30
C ALA A 365 -4.24 12.50 -15.59
N LEU A 366 -4.49 11.20 -15.70
CA LEU A 366 -3.48 10.19 -16.03
C LEU A 366 -3.77 9.50 -17.36
N GLU A 367 -4.85 9.90 -18.05
CA GLU A 367 -5.18 9.42 -19.39
C GLU A 367 -4.21 9.98 -20.44
N PRO A 368 -3.93 9.25 -21.55
CA PRO A 368 -3.01 9.70 -22.60
C PRO A 368 -3.28 11.12 -23.11
N GLN A 369 -4.54 11.51 -23.24
CA GLN A 369 -4.95 12.83 -23.71
C GLN A 369 -4.57 13.92 -22.69
N ALA A 370 -4.69 13.65 -21.39
CA ALA A 370 -4.27 14.57 -20.34
C ALA A 370 -2.75 14.59 -20.18
N LEU A 371 -2.06 13.48 -20.42
CA LEU A 371 -0.60 13.45 -20.46
C LEU A 371 -0.11 14.44 -21.52
N ASP A 372 -0.70 14.43 -22.72
CA ASP A 372 -0.27 15.27 -23.85
C ASP A 372 -0.93 16.66 -23.93
N ASP A 373 -1.72 17.06 -22.94
CA ASP A 373 -2.38 18.37 -22.90
C ASP A 373 -1.34 19.51 -22.97
N PRO A 374 -1.38 20.37 -24.01
CA PRO A 374 -0.42 21.47 -24.19
C PRO A 374 -0.35 22.44 -23.01
N ARG A 375 -1.46 22.67 -22.30
CA ARG A 375 -1.48 23.53 -21.11
C ARG A 375 -0.72 22.90 -19.95
N ILE A 376 -0.91 21.60 -19.73
CA ILE A 376 -0.15 20.85 -18.71
C ILE A 376 1.33 20.86 -19.08
N ARG A 377 1.68 20.51 -20.32
CA ARG A 377 3.06 20.51 -20.83
C ARG A 377 3.74 21.88 -20.70
N ALA A 378 3.05 22.96 -21.06
CA ALA A 378 3.57 24.32 -20.91
C ALA A 378 3.79 24.70 -19.44
N THR A 379 2.92 24.23 -18.54
CA THR A 379 3.04 24.47 -17.10
C THR A 379 4.18 23.65 -16.49
N MET A 380 4.39 22.40 -16.93
CA MET A 380 5.50 21.55 -16.48
C MET A 380 6.86 22.22 -16.70
N ALA A 381 7.04 22.93 -17.83
CA ALA A 381 8.28 23.64 -18.14
C ALA A 381 8.64 24.75 -17.12
N LYS A 382 7.66 25.18 -16.32
CA LYS A 382 7.81 26.20 -15.27
C LYS A 382 8.13 25.58 -13.91
N VAL A 383 8.07 24.26 -13.76
CA VAL A 383 8.26 23.56 -12.49
C VAL A 383 9.75 23.32 -12.24
N VAL A 384 10.23 23.84 -11.12
CA VAL A 384 11.57 23.59 -10.57
C VAL A 384 11.40 22.85 -9.26
N CYS A 385 12.18 21.80 -9.04
CA CYS A 385 12.14 21.05 -7.80
C CYS A 385 13.54 20.94 -7.18
N ARG A 386 13.65 21.08 -5.86
CA ARG A 386 14.92 20.94 -5.12
C ARG A 386 14.71 20.35 -3.72
N PRO A 387 15.72 19.68 -3.15
CA PRO A 387 15.73 19.33 -1.74
C PRO A 387 15.73 20.57 -0.83
N ASP A 388 15.08 20.47 0.33
CA ASP A 388 15.08 21.50 1.39
C ASP A 388 15.54 20.87 2.72
N ALA A 389 16.52 21.50 3.36
CA ALA A 389 17.18 20.95 4.55
C ALA A 389 16.27 20.93 5.79
N ALA A 390 15.31 21.85 5.90
CA ALA A 390 14.38 21.87 7.02
C ALA A 390 13.33 20.76 6.89
N LEU A 391 12.86 20.51 5.67
CA LEU A 391 11.97 19.38 5.39
C LEU A 391 12.72 18.04 5.48
N ASP A 392 13.98 17.96 5.06
CA ASP A 392 14.83 16.77 5.24
C ASP A 392 14.94 16.37 6.71
N ALA A 393 15.10 17.33 7.62
CA ALA A 393 15.20 17.06 9.05
C ALA A 393 13.92 16.48 9.68
N LEU A 394 12.79 16.55 8.97
CA LEU A 394 11.51 15.99 9.40
C LEU A 394 11.21 14.63 8.76
N PHE A 395 12.00 14.17 7.79
CA PHE A 395 11.82 12.86 7.18
C PHE A 395 12.38 11.76 8.10
N PRO A 396 11.71 10.59 8.26
CA PRO A 396 10.45 10.17 7.64
C PRO A 396 9.17 10.56 8.41
N GLU A 397 9.27 11.28 9.53
CA GLU A 397 8.12 11.66 10.35
C GLU A 397 7.07 12.49 9.58
N ALA A 398 7.51 13.35 8.65
CA ALA A 398 6.66 14.09 7.74
C ALA A 398 7.11 13.93 6.29
N LEU A 399 6.16 13.65 5.39
CA LEU A 399 6.36 13.57 3.94
C LEU A 399 6.03 14.93 3.28
N GLY A 400 6.57 16.00 3.88
CA GLY A 400 6.16 17.37 3.60
C GLY A 400 6.71 17.96 2.29
N ALA A 401 6.04 19.00 1.80
CA ALA A 401 6.50 19.82 0.67
C ALA A 401 6.09 21.28 0.84
N ARG A 402 6.87 22.18 0.25
CA ARG A 402 6.55 23.60 0.10
C ARG A 402 6.49 23.96 -1.38
N VAL A 403 5.37 24.51 -1.81
CA VAL A 403 5.17 24.99 -3.18
C VAL A 403 5.15 26.51 -3.17
N THR A 404 5.95 27.12 -4.03
CA THR A 404 6.00 28.56 -4.21
C THR A 404 5.80 28.92 -5.68
N VAL A 405 4.79 29.75 -5.94
CA VAL A 405 4.40 30.20 -7.28
C VAL A 405 4.84 31.65 -7.46
N GLN A 406 5.52 31.93 -8.57
CA GLN A 406 5.83 33.30 -9.02
C GLN A 406 4.86 33.67 -10.14
N LEU A 407 4.25 34.84 -10.04
CA LEU A 407 3.32 35.38 -11.04
C LEU A 407 4.00 36.39 -11.96
N ASP A 408 3.39 36.64 -13.12
CA ASP A 408 3.84 37.65 -14.10
C ASP A 408 3.72 39.09 -13.58
N ASP A 409 2.82 39.33 -12.63
CA ASP A 409 2.69 40.59 -11.88
C ASP A 409 3.73 40.78 -10.76
N GLY A 410 4.64 39.80 -10.59
CA GLY A 410 5.72 39.82 -9.61
C GLY A 410 5.36 39.33 -8.22
N ARG A 411 4.09 38.99 -7.94
CA ARG A 411 3.71 38.38 -6.65
C ARG A 411 4.32 36.99 -6.50
N ARG A 412 4.62 36.65 -5.25
CA ARG A 412 5.12 35.33 -4.84
C ARG A 412 4.17 34.75 -3.79
N LEU A 413 3.58 33.61 -4.09
CA LEU A 413 2.59 32.93 -3.26
C LEU A 413 3.18 31.59 -2.82
N SER A 414 3.10 31.26 -1.52
CA SER A 414 3.74 30.06 -0.99
C SER A 414 2.82 29.31 -0.04
N ARG A 415 2.86 27.98 -0.10
CA ARG A 415 2.12 27.10 0.79
C ARG A 415 2.97 25.89 1.16
N GLU A 416 3.02 25.59 2.45
CA GLU A 416 3.70 24.42 3.00
C GLU A 416 2.65 23.44 3.54
N VAL A 417 2.86 22.15 3.26
CA VAL A 417 2.05 21.05 3.78
C VAL A 417 3.01 20.00 4.33
N LEU A 418 2.99 19.79 5.65
CA LEU A 418 3.82 18.76 6.31
C LEU A 418 3.13 17.39 6.30
N TYR A 419 1.84 17.37 6.64
CA TYR A 419 1.02 16.17 6.70
C TYR A 419 -0.11 16.29 5.68
N PRO A 420 0.05 15.78 4.45
CA PRO A 420 -1.03 15.84 3.47
C PRO A 420 -2.23 15.02 3.93
N LYS A 421 -3.42 15.40 3.44
CA LYS A 421 -4.67 14.72 3.78
C LYS A 421 -4.56 13.20 3.62
N GLY A 422 -5.11 12.48 4.59
CA GLY A 422 -5.00 11.04 4.70
C GLY A 422 -3.81 10.53 5.51
N GLU A 423 -2.88 11.40 5.95
CA GLU A 423 -1.92 11.00 7.00
C GLU A 423 -2.68 10.74 8.32
N PRO A 424 -2.16 9.88 9.22
CA PRO A 424 -2.67 9.73 10.59
C PRO A 424 -2.91 11.05 11.33
N GLU A 425 -2.08 12.07 11.09
CA GLU A 425 -2.23 13.42 11.69
C GLU A 425 -3.40 14.21 11.11
N ARG A 426 -3.80 13.91 9.87
CA ARG A 426 -4.87 14.57 9.12
C ARG A 426 -5.68 13.54 8.33
N PRO A 427 -6.41 12.64 9.01
CA PRO A 427 -7.13 11.57 8.34
C PRO A 427 -8.26 12.12 7.46
N LEU A 428 -8.74 11.29 6.53
CA LEU A 428 -9.98 11.57 5.81
C LEU A 428 -11.17 11.40 6.76
N GLY A 429 -12.09 12.36 6.73
CA GLY A 429 -13.40 12.21 7.36
C GLY A 429 -14.29 11.27 6.55
N ASP A 430 -15.41 10.84 7.14
CA ASP A 430 -16.31 9.87 6.50
C ASP A 430 -16.86 10.41 5.17
N ASP A 431 -17.29 11.68 5.13
CA ASP A 431 -17.79 12.31 3.90
C ASP A 431 -16.72 12.34 2.77
N GLU A 432 -15.44 12.52 3.13
CA GLU A 432 -14.35 12.57 2.17
C GLU A 432 -13.97 11.19 1.65
N LEU A 433 -14.03 10.16 2.51
CA LEU A 433 -13.88 8.76 2.10
C LEU A 433 -15.01 8.35 1.16
N MET A 434 -16.25 8.66 1.53
CA MET A 434 -17.41 8.36 0.69
C MET A 434 -17.33 9.09 -0.65
N ALA A 435 -16.93 10.38 -0.67
CA ALA A 435 -16.72 11.11 -1.91
C ALA A 435 -15.64 10.48 -2.80
N LYS A 436 -14.54 9.96 -2.21
CA LYS A 436 -13.52 9.18 -2.93
C LYS A 436 -14.13 7.92 -3.56
N TYR A 437 -14.98 7.20 -2.83
CA TYR A 437 -15.58 5.96 -3.31
C TYR A 437 -16.63 6.19 -4.40
N GLU A 438 -17.45 7.24 -4.28
CA GLU A 438 -18.36 7.68 -5.32
C GLU A 438 -17.59 8.07 -6.60
N ALA A 439 -16.51 8.83 -6.47
CA ALA A 439 -15.66 9.18 -7.61
C ALA A 439 -15.01 7.96 -8.28
N LEU A 440 -14.67 6.92 -7.51
CA LEU A 440 -14.19 5.64 -8.04
C LEU A 440 -15.31 4.86 -8.75
N TYR A 441 -16.53 4.85 -8.19
CA TYR A 441 -17.67 4.21 -8.83
C TYR A 441 -17.98 4.84 -10.17
N ASP A 442 -18.18 6.16 -10.18
CA ASP A 442 -18.53 6.92 -11.39
C ASP A 442 -17.46 6.77 -12.48
N TYR A 443 -16.19 6.80 -12.09
CA TYR A 443 -15.09 6.76 -13.07
C TYR A 443 -14.71 5.34 -13.50
N CYS A 444 -14.62 4.36 -12.59
CA CYS A 444 -14.12 3.02 -12.89
C CYS A 444 -15.22 1.98 -13.12
N MET A 445 -16.32 2.04 -12.38
CA MET A 445 -17.21 0.89 -12.16
C MET A 445 -18.60 1.04 -12.75
N ALA A 446 -19.09 2.25 -13.00
CA ALA A 446 -20.47 2.51 -13.41
C ALA A 446 -20.92 1.77 -14.69
N GLU A 447 -19.97 1.43 -15.58
CA GLU A 447 -20.25 0.67 -16.80
C GLU A 447 -20.30 -0.85 -16.58
N SER A 448 -19.64 -1.37 -15.54
CA SER A 448 -19.46 -2.81 -15.30
C SER A 448 -20.19 -3.33 -14.05
N MET A 449 -20.61 -2.44 -13.16
CA MET A 449 -21.31 -2.77 -11.91
C MET A 449 -22.56 -1.89 -11.74
N PRO A 450 -23.77 -2.48 -11.56
CA PRO A 450 -24.96 -1.72 -11.25
C PRO A 450 -24.83 -0.96 -9.91
N ARG A 451 -25.35 0.28 -9.86
CA ARG A 451 -25.33 1.14 -8.68
C ARG A 451 -25.85 0.45 -7.41
N ALA A 452 -26.98 -0.24 -7.51
CA ALA A 452 -27.58 -0.94 -6.38
C ALA A 452 -26.66 -2.02 -5.79
N ARG A 453 -25.85 -2.70 -6.62
CA ARG A 453 -24.87 -3.70 -6.16
C ARG A 453 -23.70 -3.04 -5.45
N PHE A 454 -23.23 -1.90 -5.98
CA PHE A 454 -22.19 -1.12 -5.32
C PHE A 454 -22.66 -0.62 -3.95
N ASP A 455 -23.86 -0.02 -3.88
CA ASP A 455 -24.45 0.45 -2.62
C ASP A 455 -24.63 -0.68 -1.59
N GLU A 456 -25.03 -1.89 -2.04
CA GLU A 456 -25.12 -3.07 -1.18
C GLU A 456 -23.76 -3.46 -0.59
N ILE A 457 -22.72 -3.56 -1.43
CA ILE A 457 -21.36 -3.92 -1.00
C ILE A 457 -20.84 -2.89 0.01
N ILE A 458 -21.00 -1.59 -0.27
CA ILE A 458 -20.57 -0.51 0.61
C ILE A 458 -21.33 -0.53 1.93
N GLY A 459 -22.66 -0.70 1.88
CA GLY A 459 -23.50 -0.76 3.08
C GLY A 459 -23.10 -1.91 4.01
N ARG A 460 -22.85 -3.10 3.44
CA ARG A 460 -22.39 -4.26 4.21
C ARG A 460 -20.95 -4.12 4.70
N ALA A 461 -20.06 -3.51 3.92
CA ALA A 461 -18.70 -3.22 4.35
C ALA A 461 -18.63 -2.20 5.51
N LEU A 462 -19.55 -1.23 5.54
CA LEU A 462 -19.68 -0.27 6.64
C LEU A 462 -20.23 -0.91 7.92
N ALA A 463 -21.01 -1.98 7.79
CA ALA A 463 -21.59 -2.77 8.88
C ALA A 463 -20.92 -4.16 8.99
N LEU A 464 -19.61 -4.24 8.69
CA LEU A 464 -18.88 -5.51 8.62
C LEU A 464 -18.92 -6.30 9.93
N GLU A 465 -19.09 -5.63 11.07
CA GLU A 465 -19.26 -6.23 12.39
C GLU A 465 -20.52 -7.05 12.55
N ASP A 466 -21.54 -6.79 11.73
CA ASP A 466 -22.81 -7.53 11.73
C ASP A 466 -22.74 -8.78 10.82
N GLU A 467 -21.64 -8.97 10.09
CA GLU A 467 -21.47 -10.10 9.19
C GLU A 467 -21.17 -11.39 9.96
N PRO A 468 -22.04 -12.41 9.88
CA PRO A 468 -21.82 -13.69 10.56
C PRO A 468 -20.70 -14.51 9.91
N ASP A 469 -20.41 -14.26 8.63
CA ASP A 469 -19.36 -14.92 7.86
C ASP A 469 -18.73 -13.91 6.89
N ILE A 470 -17.47 -13.56 7.14
CA ILE A 470 -16.73 -12.60 6.32
C ILE A 470 -16.45 -13.13 4.91
N GLY A 471 -16.30 -14.44 4.75
CA GLY A 471 -16.13 -15.09 3.45
C GLY A 471 -17.40 -15.05 2.59
N GLU A 472 -18.59 -15.09 3.20
CA GLU A 472 -19.89 -14.84 2.54
C GLU A 472 -20.02 -13.39 2.09
N PHE A 473 -19.70 -12.42 2.98
CA PHE A 473 -19.67 -11.00 2.61
C PHE A 473 -18.78 -10.79 1.38
N PHE A 474 -17.56 -11.33 1.40
CA PHE A 474 -16.60 -11.08 0.32
C PHE A 474 -17.04 -11.71 -1.02
N ARG A 475 -17.86 -12.78 -1.00
CA ARG A 475 -18.42 -13.38 -2.22
C ARG A 475 -19.31 -12.43 -3.02
N LEU A 476 -19.95 -11.46 -2.36
CA LEU A 476 -20.77 -10.44 -3.05
C LEU A 476 -19.98 -9.62 -4.05
N THR A 477 -18.66 -9.47 -3.82
CA THR A 477 -17.74 -8.71 -4.68
C THR A 477 -17.43 -9.42 -5.99
N SER A 478 -17.81 -10.69 -6.15
CA SER A 478 -17.72 -11.38 -7.44
C SER A 478 -18.59 -10.69 -8.51
N SER A 479 -18.40 -10.99 -9.80
CA SER A 479 -19.38 -10.62 -10.84
C SER A 479 -20.23 -11.81 -11.29
N ALA A 480 -19.94 -13.01 -10.78
CA ALA A 480 -20.91 -14.10 -10.80
C ALA A 480 -22.13 -13.68 -9.96
N GLY A 481 -23.32 -13.93 -10.48
CA GLY A 481 -24.59 -13.50 -9.87
C GLY A 481 -24.83 -14.10 -8.51
#